data_AF-A0A3N5PUX7-F1
#
_entry.id   AF-A0A3N5PUX7-F1
#
_cell.length_a   1.000
_cell.length_b   1.000
_cell.length_c   1.000
_cell.angle_alpha   90.00
_cell.angle_beta   90.00
_cell.angle_gamma   90.00
#
_symmetry.space_group_name_H-M   'P 1'
#
loop_
_entity.id
_entity.type
_entity.pdbx_description
1 polymer ?
#
loop_
_entity_poly.entity_id
_entity_poly.type
_entity_poly.pdbx_seq_one_letter_code
_entity_poly.pdbx_strand_id
1 'polypeptide(L)'
;MGTYDPLLPGRRSLELPRSTDNSLGGTLTRKMNSCYCERTSLKIKGSVHVPVKINLYSTKEDKIMPVKPSEREEEYFAKLEYENKKKILEEKHKKLATGEKKRLKELHHLKCPTCGMELIEIDYKKIKIDRCSECKGIWLDAGELETVSKFERSTLDKLFSVFK
;
A
#
# COMPACT_ATOMS: atom_id res chain seq x y z
N MET A 1 23.71 1.56 -36.35
CA MET A 1 22.65 2.37 -35.73
C MET A 1 21.44 1.46 -35.54
N GLY A 2 21.39 0.76 -34.41
CA GLY A 2 20.31 -0.18 -34.10
C GLY A 2 19.31 0.50 -33.15
N THR A 3 18.04 0.50 -33.53
CA THR A 3 16.94 1.04 -32.74
C THR A 3 16.63 0.09 -31.58
N TYR A 4 16.83 0.57 -30.35
CA TYR A 4 16.36 -0.09 -29.14
C TYR A 4 14.84 0.02 -29.05
N ASP A 5 14.17 -1.13 -29.04
CA ASP A 5 12.74 -1.28 -28.73
C ASP A 5 12.60 -1.74 -27.26
N PRO A 6 12.14 -0.89 -26.33
CA PRO A 6 12.19 -1.23 -24.91
C PRO A 6 10.79 -1.34 -24.29
N LEU A 7 9.93 -2.28 -24.73
CA LEU A 7 8.72 -2.62 -23.95
C LEU A 7 8.22 -4.05 -24.15
N LEU A 8 8.99 -5.08 -23.76
CA LEU A 8 8.39 -6.36 -23.33
C LEU A 8 9.25 -7.09 -22.28
N PRO A 9 8.91 -7.03 -20.99
CA PRO A 9 9.35 -8.01 -20.02
C PRO A 9 8.28 -9.10 -19.82
N GLY A 10 8.57 -10.28 -20.39
CA GLY A 10 8.31 -11.61 -19.81
C GLY A 10 6.89 -11.98 -19.38
N ARG A 11 6.17 -12.73 -20.23
CA ARG A 11 5.08 -13.61 -19.78
C ARG A 11 5.66 -14.65 -18.82
N ARG A 12 5.43 -14.47 -17.53
CA ARG A 12 5.59 -15.55 -16.54
C ARG A 12 4.28 -16.33 -16.54
N SER A 13 4.32 -17.55 -17.05
CA SER A 13 3.20 -18.49 -17.07
C SER A 13 2.60 -18.61 -15.67
N LEU A 14 1.33 -18.24 -15.53
CA LEU A 14 0.53 -18.58 -14.35
C LEU A 14 0.24 -20.07 -14.43
N GLU A 15 1.08 -20.89 -13.80
CA GLU A 15 0.72 -22.27 -13.48
C GLU A 15 -0.39 -22.23 -12.42
N LEU A 16 -1.59 -22.63 -12.83
CA LEU A 16 -2.69 -22.93 -11.92
C LEU A 16 -2.30 -24.13 -11.05
N PRO A 17 -2.47 -24.07 -9.72
CA PRO A 17 -2.23 -25.25 -8.89
C PRO A 17 -3.23 -26.35 -9.22
N ARG A 18 -2.68 -27.51 -9.57
CA ARG A 18 -3.39 -28.77 -9.85
C ARG A 18 -4.19 -29.21 -8.63
N SER A 19 -5.42 -29.62 -8.90
CA SER A 19 -6.30 -30.37 -8.02
C SER A 19 -5.59 -31.60 -7.45
N THR A 20 -5.54 -31.70 -6.13
CA THR A 20 -5.40 -32.99 -5.46
C THR A 20 -6.73 -33.30 -4.80
N ASP A 21 -7.47 -34.22 -5.40
CA ASP A 21 -8.53 -34.95 -4.73
C ASP A 21 -8.00 -35.53 -3.43
N ASN A 22 -8.71 -35.29 -2.34
CA ASN A 22 -8.62 -36.18 -1.20
C ASN A 22 -10.03 -36.40 -0.64
N SER A 23 -10.58 -37.52 -1.07
CA SER A 23 -11.80 -38.11 -0.53
C SER A 23 -11.57 -38.47 0.93
N LEU A 24 -12.32 -37.89 1.87
CA LEU A 24 -12.64 -38.54 3.14
C LEU A 24 -14.03 -38.11 3.59
N GLY A 25 -14.91 -39.11 3.69
CA GLY A 25 -16.25 -38.97 4.22
C GLY A 25 -16.27 -38.59 5.69
N GLY A 26 -17.36 -37.96 6.09
CA GLY A 26 -17.60 -37.57 7.47
C GLY A 26 -19.01 -37.08 7.66
N THR A 27 -19.95 -38.02 7.79
CA THR A 27 -21.28 -37.76 8.34
C THR A 27 -21.12 -37.28 9.78
N LEU A 28 -21.19 -35.97 10.02
CA LEU A 28 -21.29 -35.42 11.36
C LEU A 28 -22.69 -34.83 11.55
N THR A 29 -23.58 -35.67 12.05
CA THR A 29 -24.84 -35.29 12.67
C THR A 29 -24.55 -34.33 13.83
N ARG A 30 -24.67 -33.01 13.60
CA ARG A 30 -24.70 -32.03 14.70
C ARG A 30 -26.12 -31.96 15.24
N LYS A 31 -26.30 -32.63 16.37
CA LYS A 31 -27.37 -32.44 17.35
C LYS A 31 -27.67 -30.94 17.50
N MET A 32 -28.86 -30.53 17.07
CA MET A 32 -29.43 -29.24 17.44
C MET A 32 -29.84 -29.29 18.91
N ASN A 33 -29.43 -28.24 19.61
CA ASN A 33 -29.62 -28.05 21.03
C ASN A 33 -31.10 -28.03 21.42
N SER A 34 -31.37 -28.68 22.55
CA SER A 34 -32.55 -28.54 23.40
C SER A 34 -32.83 -27.06 23.68
N CYS A 35 -34.01 -26.59 23.31
CA CYS A 35 -34.61 -25.41 23.91
C CYS A 35 -36.09 -25.74 24.17
N TYR A 36 -36.36 -26.12 25.42
CA TYR A 36 -37.71 -26.19 25.97
C TYR A 36 -38.39 -24.82 25.80
N CYS A 37 -39.60 -24.81 25.24
CA CYS A 37 -40.52 -23.68 25.39
C CYS A 37 -41.88 -24.26 25.78
N GLU A 38 -42.26 -24.01 27.04
CA GLU A 38 -43.53 -24.44 27.59
C GLU A 38 -44.69 -23.76 26.89
N ARG A 39 -45.67 -24.60 26.58
CA ARG A 39 -46.92 -24.28 25.92
C ARG A 39 -47.82 -23.46 26.85
N THR A 40 -47.71 -22.13 26.83
CA THR A 40 -48.75 -21.25 27.36
C THR A 40 -49.74 -20.90 26.25
N SER A 41 -50.93 -21.49 26.35
CA SER A 41 -52.05 -21.21 25.47
C SER A 41 -52.63 -19.83 25.74
N LEU A 42 -52.49 -18.89 24.81
CA LEU A 42 -53.36 -17.70 24.77
C LEU A 42 -54.30 -17.79 23.57
N LYS A 43 -55.55 -18.15 23.87
CA LYS A 43 -56.68 -18.02 22.93
C LYS A 43 -56.94 -16.54 22.69
N ILE A 44 -56.68 -16.06 21.48
CA ILE A 44 -57.27 -14.81 21.00
C ILE A 44 -58.24 -15.17 19.88
N LYS A 45 -59.52 -15.26 20.26
CA LYS A 45 -60.64 -15.28 19.32
C LYS A 45 -60.77 -13.88 18.73
N GLY A 46 -60.83 -13.78 17.40
CA GLY A 46 -61.09 -12.50 16.76
C GLY A 46 -60.85 -12.55 15.25
N SER A 47 -61.72 -13.24 14.53
CA SER A 47 -61.83 -13.07 13.08
C SER A 47 -62.46 -11.71 12.82
N VAL A 48 -61.68 -10.77 12.26
CA VAL A 48 -62.23 -9.60 11.57
C VAL A 48 -61.74 -9.69 10.14
N HIS A 49 -62.57 -10.28 9.29
CA HIS A 49 -62.38 -10.27 7.85
C HIS A 49 -62.67 -8.84 7.36
N VAL A 50 -61.63 -8.03 7.21
CA VAL A 50 -61.75 -6.72 6.57
C VAL A 50 -61.68 -6.96 5.05
N PRO A 51 -62.73 -6.67 4.27
CA PRO A 51 -62.63 -6.77 2.82
C PRO A 51 -61.74 -5.63 2.32
N VAL A 52 -60.47 -5.93 2.08
CA VAL A 52 -59.59 -5.04 1.32
C VAL A 52 -60.10 -5.06 -0.12
N LYS A 53 -60.96 -4.09 -0.47
CA LYS A 53 -61.22 -3.74 -1.86
C LYS A 53 -59.92 -3.14 -2.41
N ILE A 54 -59.07 -4.00 -2.95
CA ILE A 54 -57.94 -3.59 -3.79
C ILE A 54 -58.54 -2.83 -4.97
N ASN A 55 -58.39 -1.52 -4.91
CA ASN A 55 -58.84 -0.61 -5.94
C ASN A 55 -57.84 -0.74 -7.10
N LEU A 56 -58.20 -1.49 -8.15
CA LEU A 56 -57.45 -1.48 -9.41
C LEU A 56 -57.74 -0.15 -10.13
N TYR A 57 -57.14 0.93 -9.65
CA TYR A 57 -56.96 2.11 -10.49
C TYR A 57 -55.68 1.93 -11.30
N SER A 58 -55.89 1.75 -12.60
CA SER A 58 -54.91 1.72 -13.68
C SER A 58 -53.66 2.58 -13.38
N THR A 59 -52.53 1.91 -13.12
CA THR A 59 -51.22 2.54 -13.12
C THR A 59 -50.88 2.89 -14.56
N LYS A 60 -51.16 4.13 -14.96
CA LYS A 60 -50.36 4.75 -16.01
C LYS A 60 -48.96 4.88 -15.44
N GLU A 61 -48.13 3.88 -15.69
CA GLU A 61 -46.70 3.96 -15.52
C GLU A 61 -46.21 5.04 -16.49
N ASP A 62 -46.09 6.27 -15.99
CA ASP A 62 -45.31 7.30 -16.65
C ASP A 62 -43.88 6.76 -16.73
N LYS A 63 -43.56 6.16 -17.88
CA LYS A 63 -42.22 5.75 -18.25
C LYS A 63 -41.38 7.02 -18.30
N ILE A 64 -40.78 7.38 -17.17
CA ILE A 64 -39.66 8.32 -17.11
C ILE A 64 -38.55 7.68 -17.92
N MET A 65 -38.49 8.02 -19.20
CA MET A 65 -37.36 7.65 -20.03
C MET A 65 -36.15 8.40 -19.48
N PRO A 66 -35.06 7.72 -19.09
CA PRO A 66 -33.85 8.44 -18.69
C PRO A 66 -33.40 9.26 -19.89
N VAL A 67 -33.47 10.58 -19.77
CA VAL A 67 -33.00 11.52 -20.79
C VAL A 67 -31.53 11.20 -21.03
N LYS A 68 -31.21 10.72 -22.24
CA LYS A 68 -29.82 10.47 -22.64
C LYS A 68 -29.11 11.83 -22.68
N PRO A 69 -28.03 12.05 -21.89
CA PRO A 69 -27.27 13.29 -21.94
C PRO A 69 -26.88 13.59 -23.39
N SER A 70 -26.83 14.87 -23.75
CA SER A 70 -26.45 15.28 -25.11
C SER A 70 -25.06 14.71 -25.46
N GLU A 71 -24.80 14.41 -26.73
CA GLU A 71 -23.50 13.89 -27.21
C GLU A 71 -22.31 14.71 -26.67
N ARG A 72 -22.51 16.02 -26.50
CA ARG A 72 -21.55 16.97 -25.91
C ARG A 72 -21.26 16.73 -24.41
N GLU A 73 -22.24 16.29 -23.64
CA GLU A 73 -22.06 15.92 -22.23
C GLU A 73 -21.31 14.60 -22.11
N GLU A 74 -21.62 13.61 -22.96
CA GLU A 74 -20.92 12.31 -22.98
C GLU A 74 -19.42 12.47 -23.32
N GLU A 75 -19.08 13.27 -24.32
CA GLU A 75 -17.68 13.62 -24.67
C GLU A 75 -16.97 14.36 -23.53
N TYR A 76 -17.66 15.31 -22.89
CA TYR A 76 -17.13 16.06 -21.76
C TYR A 76 -16.77 15.15 -20.58
N PHE A 77 -17.65 14.21 -20.24
CA PHE A 77 -17.38 13.23 -19.17
C PHE A 77 -16.23 12.28 -19.53
N ALA A 78 -16.16 11.80 -20.77
CA ALA A 78 -15.07 10.93 -21.22
C ALA A 78 -13.69 11.62 -21.12
N LYS A 79 -13.61 12.90 -21.51
CA LYS A 79 -12.38 13.70 -21.39
C LYS A 79 -11.99 13.90 -19.92
N LEU A 80 -12.95 14.26 -19.06
CA LEU A 80 -12.72 14.46 -17.64
C LEU A 80 -12.24 13.18 -16.95
N GLU A 81 -12.85 12.04 -17.26
CA GLU A 81 -12.42 10.74 -16.76
C GLU A 81 -11.00 10.39 -17.18
N TYR A 82 -10.64 10.63 -18.45
CA TYR A 82 -9.30 10.39 -18.95
C TYR A 82 -8.27 11.25 -18.22
N GLU A 83 -8.55 12.55 -18.04
CA GLU A 83 -7.68 13.46 -17.29
C GLU A 83 -7.51 13.02 -15.83
N ASN A 84 -8.60 12.63 -15.17
CA ASN A 84 -8.55 12.12 -13.79
C ASN A 84 -7.75 10.81 -13.70
N LYS A 85 -7.97 9.86 -14.62
CA LYS A 85 -7.22 8.60 -14.70
C LYS A 85 -5.73 8.86 -14.94
N LYS A 86 -5.38 9.81 -15.82
CA LYS A 86 -4.00 10.23 -16.07
C LYS A 86 -3.35 10.82 -14.82
N LYS A 87 -4.03 11.72 -14.12
CA LYS A 87 -3.55 12.30 -12.85
C LYS A 87 -3.31 11.22 -11.79
N ILE A 88 -4.25 10.27 -11.66
CA ILE A 88 -4.13 9.15 -10.72
C ILE A 88 -2.91 8.27 -11.06
N LEU A 89 -2.72 7.94 -12.34
CA LEU A 89 -1.57 7.15 -12.78
C LEU A 89 -0.26 7.87 -12.49
N GLU A 90 -0.19 9.17 -12.80
CA GLU A 90 0.98 10.00 -12.54
C GLU A 90 1.29 10.09 -11.04
N GLU A 91 0.28 10.31 -10.19
CA GLU A 91 0.44 10.34 -8.75
C GLU A 91 0.92 8.99 -8.20
N LYS A 92 0.35 7.88 -8.70
CA LYS A 92 0.81 6.53 -8.36
C LYS A 92 2.27 6.33 -8.73
N HIS A 93 2.68 6.72 -9.94
CA HIS A 93 4.07 6.65 -10.38
C HIS A 93 5.00 7.51 -9.50
N LYS A 94 4.57 8.74 -9.15
CA LYS A 94 5.34 9.60 -8.24
C LYS A 94 5.49 8.97 -6.86
N LYS A 95 4.43 8.40 -6.29
CA LYS A 95 4.47 7.70 -5.00
C LYS A 95 5.38 6.49 -5.02
N LEU A 96 5.37 5.72 -6.11
CA LEU A 96 6.28 4.59 -6.28
C LEU A 96 7.74 5.05 -6.39
N ALA A 97 8.01 6.09 -7.18
CA ALA A 97 9.37 6.64 -7.33
C ALA A 97 9.92 7.24 -6.03
N THR A 98 9.08 7.96 -5.26
CA THR A 98 9.50 8.50 -3.96
C THR A 98 9.70 7.38 -2.93
N GLY A 99 8.84 6.35 -2.94
CA GLY A 99 9.01 5.16 -2.11
C GLY A 99 10.30 4.41 -2.39
N GLU A 100 10.63 4.19 -3.67
CA GLU A 100 11.86 3.52 -4.08
C GLU A 100 13.10 4.34 -3.70
N LYS A 101 13.09 5.65 -3.95
CA LYS A 101 14.18 6.55 -3.53
C LYS A 101 14.39 6.52 -2.02
N LYS A 102 13.31 6.50 -1.23
CA LYS A 102 13.39 6.42 0.23
C LYS A 102 14.02 5.10 0.68
N ARG A 103 13.58 3.97 0.11
CA ARG A 103 14.13 2.64 0.38
C ARG A 103 15.62 2.55 0.05
N LEU A 104 16.03 3.07 -1.11
CA LEU A 104 17.43 3.12 -1.52
C LEU A 104 18.30 3.94 -0.55
N LYS A 105 17.77 5.08 -0.09
CA LYS A 105 18.45 5.92 0.90
C LYS A 105 18.66 5.18 2.21
N GLU A 106 17.63 4.50 2.72
CA GLU A 106 17.70 3.73 3.96
C GLU A 106 18.70 2.57 3.87
N LEU A 107 18.76 1.88 2.72
CA LEU A 107 19.67 0.75 2.50
C LEU A 107 21.16 1.13 2.52
N HIS A 108 21.48 2.35 2.08
CA HIS A 108 22.84 2.88 2.04
C HIS A 108 23.17 3.80 3.22
N HIS A 109 22.18 4.11 4.06
CA HIS A 109 22.39 4.91 5.26
C HIS A 109 23.27 4.11 6.23
N LEU A 110 24.33 4.74 6.75
CA LEU A 110 25.31 4.11 7.65
C LEU A 110 26.14 2.98 7.03
N LYS A 111 26.22 2.93 5.69
CA LYS A 111 27.13 2.01 5.00
C LYS A 111 28.29 2.75 4.37
N CYS A 112 29.48 2.17 4.51
CA CYS A 112 30.66 2.66 3.83
C CYS A 112 30.47 2.52 2.31
N PRO A 113 30.62 3.59 1.51
CA PRO A 113 30.50 3.50 0.05
C PRO A 113 31.70 2.78 -0.60
N THR A 114 32.81 2.60 0.13
CA THR A 114 34.00 1.91 -0.38
C THR A 114 33.91 0.39 -0.24
N CYS A 115 33.46 -0.13 0.92
CA CYS A 115 33.41 -1.57 1.18
C CYS A 115 32.01 -2.13 1.48
N GLY A 116 31.00 -1.29 1.68
CA GLY A 116 29.61 -1.71 1.94
C GLY A 116 29.34 -2.16 3.39
N MET A 117 30.35 -2.13 4.27
CA MET A 117 30.21 -2.46 5.69
C MET A 117 29.54 -1.35 6.49
N GLU A 118 28.99 -1.72 7.64
CA GLU A 118 28.37 -0.79 8.58
C GLU A 118 29.41 0.16 9.20
N LEU A 119 29.02 1.43 9.32
CA LEU A 119 29.80 2.48 9.96
C LEU A 119 29.57 2.42 11.47
N ILE A 120 30.64 2.58 12.24
CA ILE A 120 30.62 2.58 13.69
C ILE A 120 30.80 4.02 14.16
N GLU A 121 29.80 4.55 14.87
CA GLU A 121 29.86 5.88 15.46
C GLU A 121 30.80 5.88 16.68
N ILE A 122 31.76 6.81 16.69
CA ILE A 122 32.74 6.98 17.77
C ILE A 122 32.67 8.44 18.25
N ASP A 123 32.48 8.63 19.56
CA ASP A 123 32.54 9.95 20.17
C ASP A 123 33.99 10.36 20.45
N TYR A 124 34.48 11.37 19.73
CA TYR A 124 35.78 11.98 19.98
C TYR A 124 35.62 13.46 20.36
N LYS A 125 35.94 13.81 21.62
CA LYS A 125 35.92 15.20 22.12
C LYS A 125 34.62 15.96 21.82
N LYS A 126 33.46 15.29 21.97
CA LYS A 126 32.10 15.81 21.68
C LYS A 126 31.76 15.91 20.19
N ILE A 127 32.52 15.27 19.33
CA ILE A 127 32.22 15.11 17.90
C ILE A 127 31.90 13.65 17.68
N LYS A 128 30.75 13.37 17.08
CA LYS A 128 30.37 12.06 16.60
C LYS A 128 31.07 11.85 15.26
N ILE A 129 31.72 10.71 15.11
CA ILE A 129 32.54 10.40 13.93
C ILE A 129 32.24 8.98 13.50
N ASP A 130 31.86 8.80 12.24
CA ASP A 130 31.57 7.48 11.70
C ASP A 130 32.84 6.84 11.13
N ARG A 131 33.24 5.70 11.71
CA ARG A 131 34.42 4.95 11.28
C ARG A 131 34.03 3.59 10.70
N CYS A 132 34.57 3.32 9.52
CA CYS A 132 34.49 2.02 8.85
C CYS A 132 35.40 0.99 9.53
N SER A 133 34.86 -0.20 9.85
CA SER A 133 35.61 -1.27 10.52
C SER A 133 36.69 -1.93 9.63
N GLU A 134 36.42 -2.09 8.34
CA GLU A 134 37.36 -2.73 7.40
C GLU A 134 38.32 -1.74 6.75
N CYS A 135 37.76 -0.74 6.09
CA CYS A 135 38.50 0.21 5.27
C CYS A 135 39.18 1.32 6.08
N LYS A 136 38.84 1.43 7.38
CA LYS A 136 39.32 2.48 8.31
C LYS A 136 39.01 3.92 7.86
N GLY A 137 38.24 4.08 6.79
CA GLY A 137 37.73 5.36 6.32
C GLY A 137 36.83 6.00 7.38
N ILE A 138 36.89 7.32 7.46
CA ILE A 138 36.07 8.11 8.36
C ILE A 138 35.14 8.99 7.54
N TRP A 139 33.89 9.05 7.98
CA TRP A 139 32.80 9.78 7.36
C TRP A 139 32.28 10.79 8.38
N LEU A 140 32.03 12.00 7.90
CA LEU A 140 31.55 13.12 8.71
C LEU A 140 30.35 13.72 8.00
N ASP A 141 29.28 13.95 8.74
CA ASP A 141 28.12 14.67 8.23
C ASP A 141 28.41 16.18 8.14
N ALA A 142 27.59 16.91 7.36
CA ALA A 142 27.79 18.33 7.12
C ALA A 142 27.83 19.16 8.43
N GLY A 143 27.04 18.80 9.44
CA GLY A 143 27.04 19.49 10.74
C GLY A 143 28.24 19.12 11.63
N GLU A 144 28.77 17.91 11.48
CA GLU A 144 29.96 17.47 12.22
C GLU A 144 31.21 18.13 11.67
N LEU A 145 31.31 18.24 10.34
CA LEU A 145 32.43 18.92 9.68
C LEU A 145 32.54 20.40 10.07
N GLU A 146 31.41 21.10 10.20
CA GLU A 146 31.39 22.48 10.69
C GLU A 146 31.88 22.58 12.15
N THR A 147 31.58 21.58 12.95
CA THR A 147 32.06 21.50 14.33
C THR A 147 33.56 21.26 14.37
N VAL A 148 34.07 20.32 13.56
CA VAL A 148 35.50 20.02 13.40
C VAL A 148 36.28 21.25 12.93
N SER A 149 35.76 22.02 11.97
CA SER A 149 36.47 23.18 11.41
C SER A 149 36.64 24.34 12.39
N LYS A 150 35.80 24.42 13.43
CA LYS A 150 35.88 25.44 14.50
C LYS A 150 36.90 25.09 15.60
N PHE A 151 37.42 23.86 15.63
CA PHE A 151 38.41 23.45 16.63
C PHE A 151 39.83 23.92 16.31
N GLU A 152 40.65 23.99 17.35
CA GLU A 152 42.07 24.34 17.25
C GLU A 152 42.86 23.36 16.36
N ARG A 153 43.91 23.88 15.68
CA ARG A 153 44.84 23.10 14.87
C ARG A 153 45.42 21.88 15.59
N SER A 154 45.73 22.02 16.88
CA SER A 154 46.25 20.94 17.73
C SER A 154 45.31 19.74 17.87
N THR A 155 44.00 19.99 17.77
CA THR A 155 42.96 18.96 17.86
C THR A 155 42.72 18.31 16.51
N LEU A 156 42.79 19.12 15.44
CA LEU A 156 42.80 18.62 14.06
C LEU A 156 43.98 17.70 13.80
N ASP A 157 45.20 18.05 14.23
CA ASP A 157 46.39 17.20 14.04
C ASP A 157 46.22 15.81 14.67
N LYS A 158 45.59 15.76 15.85
CA LYS A 158 45.26 14.49 16.54
C LYS A 158 44.19 13.71 15.80
N LEU A 159 43.14 14.38 15.33
CA LEU A 159 42.13 13.78 14.46
C LEU A 159 42.79 13.20 13.20
N PHE A 160 43.72 13.96 12.60
CA PHE A 160 44.43 13.55 11.39
C PHE A 160 45.36 12.35 11.61
N SER A 161 45.91 12.20 12.80
CA SER A 161 46.71 11.03 13.17
C SER A 161 45.89 9.73 13.25
N VAL A 162 44.57 9.81 13.45
CA VAL A 162 43.67 8.64 13.44
C VAL A 162 43.39 8.14 12.02
N PHE A 163 43.56 9.01 11.00
CA PHE A 163 43.40 8.62 9.59
C PHE A 163 44.66 7.96 8.98
N LYS A 164 45.73 7.76 9.75
CA LYS A 164 47.02 7.25 9.26
C LYS A 164 47.23 5.76 9.57
#